data_AF-A0A3L7BMZ1-F1
#
_entry.id   AF-A0A3L7BMZ1-F1
#
_cell.length_a   1.000
_cell.length_b   1.000
_cell.length_c   1.000
_cell.angle_alpha   90.00
_cell.angle_beta   90.00
_cell.angle_gamma   90.00
#
_symmetry.space_group_name_H-M   'P 1'
#
loop_
_entity.id
_entity.type
_entity.pdbx_description
1 polymer ?
#
loop_
_entity_poly.entity_id
_entity_poly.type
_entity_poly.pdbx_seq_one_letter_code
_entity_poly.pdbx_strand_id
1 'polypeptide(L)'
;MSSTSARLLATATAAALLSLGTPAVAAPAGPEVNLFAPLATCYGGAVRSYFQTGGYGGQAGTYRTTSRCRDINVRNASAYGTEACVIFVDKTGACNYWTYLPANSGWVVVATNVRDGVNFRVRFDNLRYEYEPLVAYHAF
;
A
#
# COMPACT_ATOMS: atom_id res chain seq x y z
N MET A 1 64.90 2.66 18.72
CA MET A 1 65.83 1.93 17.84
C MET A 1 66.02 0.53 18.42
N SER A 2 66.18 -0.45 17.53
CA SER A 2 66.45 -1.88 17.77
C SER A 2 65.26 -2.80 18.02
N SER A 3 64.76 -3.34 16.90
CA SER A 3 64.11 -4.66 16.82
C SER A 3 65.16 -5.76 16.97
N THR A 4 64.78 -6.89 17.58
CA THR A 4 65.57 -8.13 17.53
C THR A 4 64.67 -9.28 17.11
N SER A 5 64.99 -9.84 15.94
CA SER A 5 64.36 -11.00 15.33
C SER A 5 64.64 -12.29 16.13
N ALA A 6 63.67 -13.19 16.20
CA ALA A 6 63.91 -14.61 16.50
C ALA A 6 63.34 -15.46 15.36
N ARG A 7 64.24 -16.11 14.62
CA ARG A 7 63.96 -17.27 13.75
C ARG A 7 63.99 -18.54 14.60
N LEU A 8 63.40 -19.62 14.08
CA LEU A 8 63.39 -21.04 14.52
C LEU A 8 61.95 -21.48 14.89
N LEU A 9 61.37 -22.59 14.42
CA LEU A 9 61.86 -23.81 13.79
C LEU A 9 60.87 -24.31 12.72
N ALA A 10 61.40 -25.12 11.82
CA ALA A 10 60.68 -25.84 10.78
C ALA A 10 59.99 -27.11 11.30
N THR A 11 59.15 -27.65 10.41
CA THR A 11 58.66 -29.04 10.28
C THR A 11 57.62 -29.53 11.29
N ALA A 12 56.39 -29.76 10.80
CA ALA A 12 55.87 -31.12 10.64
C ALA A 12 54.56 -31.12 9.82
N THR A 13 54.57 -31.95 8.78
CA THR A 13 53.50 -32.39 7.89
C THR A 13 52.20 -32.80 8.61
N ALA A 14 51.03 -32.41 8.08
CA ALA A 14 49.83 -33.25 8.18
C ALA A 14 48.73 -32.89 7.17
N ALA A 15 48.34 -33.92 6.41
CA ALA A 15 47.03 -34.20 5.83
C ALA A 15 46.47 -33.27 4.73
N ALA A 16 46.63 -33.70 3.49
CA ALA A 16 45.72 -33.38 2.40
C ALA A 16 44.32 -33.94 2.71
N LEU A 17 43.36 -33.08 3.05
CA LEU A 17 41.94 -33.40 3.06
C LEU A 17 41.38 -33.05 1.68
N LEU A 18 41.24 -34.09 0.84
CA LEU A 18 40.41 -34.06 -0.36
C LEU A 18 38.96 -33.82 0.07
N SER A 19 38.53 -32.56 0.07
CA SER A 19 37.13 -32.19 0.15
C SER A 19 36.52 -32.45 -1.22
N LEU A 20 35.78 -33.55 -1.33
CA LEU A 20 34.85 -33.78 -2.43
C LEU A 20 33.78 -32.69 -2.34
N GLY A 21 33.96 -31.61 -3.10
CA GLY A 21 32.96 -30.58 -3.27
C GLY A 21 31.73 -31.16 -3.95
N THR A 22 30.69 -31.43 -3.18
CA THR A 22 29.35 -31.60 -3.73
C THR A 22 28.94 -30.28 -4.37
N PRO A 23 28.46 -30.26 -5.63
CA PRO A 23 27.94 -29.02 -6.19
C PRO A 23 26.73 -28.61 -5.35
N ALA A 24 26.81 -27.44 -4.72
CA ALA A 24 25.66 -26.79 -4.12
C ALA A 24 24.64 -26.55 -5.23
N VAL A 25 23.62 -27.40 -5.31
CA VAL A 25 22.49 -27.19 -6.20
C VAL A 25 21.78 -25.94 -5.68
N ALA A 26 21.91 -24.84 -6.41
CA ALA A 26 21.13 -23.64 -6.16
C ALA A 26 19.65 -24.05 -6.20
N ALA A 27 18.96 -23.89 -5.07
CA ALA A 27 17.52 -24.02 -5.03
C ALA A 27 16.93 -23.05 -6.08
N PRO A 28 15.96 -23.47 -6.90
CA PRO A 28 15.30 -22.54 -7.81
C PRO A 28 14.74 -21.40 -6.96
N ALA A 29 15.14 -20.18 -7.29
CA ALA A 29 14.49 -18.99 -6.77
C ALA A 29 12.99 -19.16 -7.06
N GLY A 30 12.17 -19.28 -6.00
CA GLY A 30 10.73 -19.30 -6.15
C GLY A 30 10.27 -18.05 -6.91
N PRO A 31 9.12 -18.08 -7.59
CA PRO A 31 8.65 -16.93 -8.35
C PRO A 31 8.65 -15.68 -7.46
N GLU A 32 9.42 -14.66 -7.85
CA GLU A 32 9.35 -13.34 -7.24
C GLU A 32 7.94 -12.78 -7.49
N VAL A 33 7.10 -12.81 -6.45
CA VAL A 33 5.78 -12.20 -6.51
C VAL A 33 5.97 -10.69 -6.54
N ASN A 34 5.82 -10.09 -7.72
CA ASN A 34 5.85 -8.64 -7.86
C ASN A 34 4.58 -8.04 -7.25
N LEU A 35 4.66 -7.65 -5.98
CA LEU A 35 3.56 -7.01 -5.23
C LEU A 35 3.11 -5.67 -5.81
N PHE A 36 3.92 -5.04 -6.68
CA PHE A 36 3.58 -3.76 -7.30
C PHE A 36 2.64 -3.90 -8.51
N ALA A 37 2.68 -5.02 -9.24
CA ALA A 37 1.80 -5.27 -10.38
C ALA A 37 0.28 -5.25 -10.04
N PRO A 38 -0.19 -5.90 -8.95
CA PRO A 38 -1.60 -5.80 -8.56
C PRO A 38 -1.98 -4.40 -8.08
N LEU A 39 -1.07 -3.66 -7.42
CA LEU A 39 -1.30 -2.28 -7.00
C LEU A 39 -1.40 -1.31 -8.19
N ALA A 40 -0.56 -1.49 -9.21
CA ALA A 40 -0.63 -0.72 -10.45
C ALA A 40 -1.97 -0.96 -11.18
N THR A 41 -2.43 -2.21 -11.21
CA THR A 41 -3.74 -2.57 -11.79
C THR A 41 -4.90 -1.98 -10.99
N CYS A 42 -4.81 -2.00 -9.65
CA CYS A 42 -5.80 -1.39 -8.76
C CYS A 42 -5.89 0.13 -8.96
N TYR A 43 -4.79 0.86 -8.77
CA TYR A 43 -4.79 2.33 -8.81
C TYR A 43 -4.89 2.90 -10.22
N GLY A 44 -4.48 2.16 -11.26
CA GLY A 44 -4.66 2.57 -12.66
C GLY A 44 -6.12 2.69 -13.08
N GLY A 45 -7.02 1.98 -12.39
CA GLY A 45 -8.46 2.04 -12.62
C GLY A 45 -9.22 3.06 -11.77
N ALA A 46 -8.50 3.99 -11.14
CA ALA A 46 -9.07 4.94 -10.18
C ALA A 46 -10.08 5.90 -10.82
N VAL A 47 -11.17 6.16 -10.09
CA VAL A 47 -12.19 7.13 -10.47
C VAL A 47 -12.01 8.42 -9.67
N ARG A 48 -12.14 9.57 -10.33
CA ARG A 48 -12.06 10.89 -9.67
C ARG A 48 -13.44 11.36 -9.22
N SER A 49 -13.55 11.88 -8.00
CA SER A 49 -14.65 12.73 -7.55
C SER A 49 -14.18 14.17 -7.37
N TYR A 50 -15.05 15.11 -7.69
CA TYR A 50 -14.78 16.54 -7.58
C TYR A 50 -15.99 17.30 -7.10
N PHE A 51 -15.80 18.13 -6.10
CA PHE A 51 -16.78 19.07 -5.58
C PHE A 51 -16.17 20.47 -5.72
N GLN A 52 -16.91 21.38 -6.37
CA GLN A 52 -16.40 22.74 -6.64
C GLN A 52 -16.01 23.47 -5.35
N THR A 53 -16.73 23.20 -4.27
CA THR A 53 -16.44 23.69 -2.92
C THR A 53 -16.47 22.50 -1.97
N GLY A 54 -15.47 22.40 -1.10
CA GLY A 54 -15.37 21.33 -0.11
C GLY A 54 -16.47 21.36 0.93
N GLY A 55 -16.91 22.56 1.32
CA GLY A 55 -17.96 22.79 2.29
C GLY A 55 -17.70 21.99 3.57
N TYR A 56 -18.76 21.39 4.13
CA TYR A 56 -18.68 20.45 5.23
C TYR A 56 -18.40 19.00 4.79
N GLY A 57 -18.08 18.78 3.51
CA GLY A 57 -17.89 17.47 2.91
C GLY A 57 -18.86 17.21 1.76
N GLY A 58 -19.06 15.92 1.44
CA GLY A 58 -19.86 15.52 0.30
C GLY A 58 -19.99 14.00 0.19
N GLN A 59 -20.68 13.50 -0.83
CA GLN A 59 -20.77 12.07 -1.09
C GLN A 59 -20.39 11.77 -2.54
N ALA A 60 -19.48 10.81 -2.71
CA ALA A 60 -19.01 10.31 -3.99
C ALA A 60 -19.52 8.88 -4.22
N GLY A 61 -19.87 8.56 -5.47
CA GLY A 61 -20.48 7.29 -5.87
C GLY A 61 -21.90 7.46 -6.39
N THR A 62 -22.71 6.41 -6.50
CA THR A 62 -22.44 5.03 -6.06
C THR A 62 -21.40 4.33 -6.95
N TYR A 63 -20.49 3.58 -6.33
CA TYR A 63 -19.47 2.76 -6.96
C TYR A 63 -19.75 1.27 -6.73
N ARG A 64 -19.09 0.39 -7.49
CA ARG A 64 -19.20 -1.07 -7.34
C ARG A 64 -17.82 -1.71 -7.32
N THR A 65 -17.51 -2.45 -6.25
CA THR A 65 -16.23 -3.14 -6.09
C THR A 65 -15.98 -4.17 -7.19
N THR A 66 -14.73 -4.37 -7.53
CA THR A 66 -14.26 -5.28 -8.57
C THR A 66 -13.05 -6.06 -8.09
N SER A 67 -12.71 -7.13 -8.79
CA SER A 67 -11.51 -7.93 -8.49
C SER A 67 -10.18 -7.17 -8.72
N ARG A 68 -10.21 -5.89 -9.11
CA ARG A 68 -9.02 -5.07 -9.36
C ARG A 68 -8.32 -4.68 -8.06
N CYS A 69 -9.09 -4.42 -7.01
CA CYS A 69 -8.59 -4.02 -5.70
C CYS A 69 -9.22 -4.91 -4.63
N ARG A 70 -8.40 -5.48 -3.76
CA ARG A 70 -8.91 -6.24 -2.59
C ARG A 70 -9.66 -5.34 -1.59
N ASP A 71 -9.30 -4.06 -1.57
CA ASP A 71 -9.74 -3.07 -0.59
C ASP A 71 -10.23 -1.81 -1.32
N ILE A 72 -11.05 -1.00 -0.64
CA ILE A 72 -11.43 0.33 -1.11
C ILE A 72 -10.36 1.31 -0.63
N ASN A 73 -9.69 1.93 -1.59
CA ASN A 73 -8.62 2.88 -1.38
C ASN A 73 -9.04 4.27 -1.84
N VAL A 74 -8.74 5.29 -1.04
CA VAL A 74 -9.02 6.69 -1.37
C VAL A 74 -7.74 7.49 -1.27
N ARG A 75 -7.55 8.37 -2.24
CA ARG A 75 -6.49 9.38 -2.24
C ARG A 75 -7.11 10.76 -2.18
N ASN A 76 -6.77 11.55 -1.17
CA ASN A 76 -7.20 12.95 -1.08
C ASN A 76 -6.23 13.84 -1.86
N ALA A 77 -6.74 14.52 -2.89
CA ALA A 77 -5.99 15.47 -3.71
C ALA A 77 -6.41 16.93 -3.43
N SER A 78 -7.17 17.15 -2.36
CA SER A 78 -7.55 18.48 -1.89
C SER A 78 -6.40 19.13 -1.12
N ALA A 79 -6.43 20.47 -1.02
CA ALA A 79 -5.44 21.25 -0.29
C ALA A 79 -5.54 21.13 1.24
N TYR A 80 -6.59 20.47 1.75
CA TYR A 80 -6.89 20.31 3.17
C TYR A 80 -7.19 18.83 3.50
N GLY A 81 -7.13 18.47 4.78
CA GLY A 81 -7.47 17.13 5.26
C GLY A 81 -8.98 16.93 5.45
N THR A 82 -9.47 15.72 5.21
CA THR A 82 -10.90 15.38 5.30
C THR A 82 -11.07 14.00 5.92
N GLU A 83 -12.22 13.72 6.53
CA GLU A 83 -12.58 12.37 6.94
C GLU A 83 -13.35 11.67 5.82
N ALA A 84 -13.03 10.41 5.57
CA ALA A 84 -13.77 9.58 4.64
C ALA A 84 -14.40 8.39 5.36
N CYS A 85 -15.63 8.07 4.97
CA CYS A 85 -16.34 6.89 5.44
C CYS A 85 -17.01 6.16 4.28
N VAL A 86 -16.81 4.85 4.21
CA VAL A 86 -17.51 3.98 3.26
C VAL A 86 -18.90 3.65 3.79
N ILE A 87 -19.90 3.80 2.93
CA ILE A 87 -21.29 3.40 3.17
C ILE A 87 -21.64 2.30 2.18
N PHE A 88 -21.89 1.08 2.67
CA PHE A 88 -22.32 -0.04 1.83
C PHE A 88 -23.82 0.04 1.58
N VAL A 89 -24.20 0.45 0.36
CA VAL A 89 -25.58 0.87 0.01
C VAL A 89 -26.59 -0.26 0.26
N ASP A 90 -26.29 -1.48 -0.19
CA ASP A 90 -27.22 -2.62 -0.12
C ASP A 90 -26.97 -3.54 1.09
N LYS A 91 -26.18 -3.09 2.07
CA LYS A 91 -25.78 -3.92 3.22
C LYS A 91 -26.09 -3.23 4.54
N THR A 92 -25.47 -2.08 4.79
CA THR A 92 -25.64 -1.35 6.05
C THR A 92 -26.41 -0.05 5.85
N GLY A 93 -26.23 0.63 4.71
CA GLY A 93 -26.79 1.97 4.47
C GLY A 93 -26.24 3.06 5.39
N ALA A 94 -25.28 2.73 6.26
CA ALA A 94 -24.68 3.60 7.26
C ALA A 94 -23.16 3.67 7.10
N CYS A 95 -22.57 4.70 7.69
CA CYS A 95 -21.12 4.85 7.77
C CYS A 95 -20.51 3.65 8.51
N ASN A 96 -19.54 2.98 7.88
CA ASN A 96 -18.81 1.88 8.49
C ASN A 96 -17.87 2.37 9.60
N TYR A 97 -16.88 3.19 9.24
CA TYR A 97 -16.00 3.90 10.17
C TYR A 97 -15.35 5.09 9.45
N TRP A 98 -14.98 6.11 10.23
CA TRP A 98 -14.27 7.29 9.73
C TRP A 98 -12.77 7.02 9.62
N THR A 99 -12.19 7.43 8.51
CA THR A 99 -10.74 7.39 8.26
C THR A 99 -10.27 8.78 7.90
N TYR A 100 -9.30 9.32 8.63
CA TYR A 100 -8.71 10.61 8.30
C TYR A 100 -7.83 10.49 7.04
N LEU A 101 -8.04 11.39 6.10
CA LEU A 101 -7.26 11.55 4.88
C LEU A 101 -6.50 12.89 4.94
N PRO A 102 -5.16 12.87 5.13
CA PRO A 102 -4.37 14.09 5.10
C PRO A 102 -4.54 14.88 3.80
N ALA A 103 -4.25 16.18 3.84
CA ALA A 103 -4.17 17.01 2.64
C ALA A 103 -3.15 16.42 1.64
N ASN A 104 -3.49 16.40 0.36
CA ASN A 104 -2.61 15.89 -0.70
C ASN A 104 -1.98 14.51 -0.39
N SER A 105 -2.76 13.61 0.20
CA SER A 105 -2.27 12.30 0.63
C SER A 105 -1.94 11.36 -0.54
N GLY A 106 -1.23 10.28 -0.21
CA GLY A 106 -1.22 9.06 -1.02
C GLY A 106 -2.52 8.27 -0.90
N TRP A 107 -2.51 7.04 -1.41
CA TRP A 107 -3.60 6.08 -1.25
C TRP A 107 -3.72 5.61 0.19
N VAL A 108 -4.92 5.66 0.74
CA VAL A 108 -5.27 5.20 2.08
C VAL A 108 -6.41 4.18 1.98
N VAL A 109 -6.25 3.04 2.66
CA VAL A 109 -7.32 2.03 2.74
C VAL A 109 -8.42 2.54 3.67
N VAL A 110 -9.63 2.72 3.15
CA VAL A 110 -10.81 3.19 3.92
C VAL A 110 -11.82 2.07 4.20
N ALA A 111 -11.70 0.93 3.53
CA ALA A 111 -12.39 -0.31 3.89
C ALA A 111 -11.60 -1.51 3.35
N THR A 112 -11.39 -2.53 4.18
CA THR A 112 -10.59 -3.72 3.81
C THR A 112 -11.45 -4.96 3.57
N ASN A 113 -10.95 -5.89 2.75
CA ASN A 113 -11.52 -7.20 2.45
C ASN A 113 -12.98 -7.12 1.97
N VAL A 114 -13.27 -6.13 1.13
CA VAL A 114 -14.60 -5.95 0.57
C VAL A 114 -14.78 -6.94 -0.58
N ARG A 115 -15.85 -7.71 -0.55
CA ARG A 115 -16.16 -8.66 -1.63
C ARG A 115 -16.44 -7.92 -2.93
N ASP A 116 -16.15 -8.56 -4.05
CA ASP A 116 -16.49 -8.04 -5.38
C ASP A 116 -18.01 -7.86 -5.56
N GLY A 117 -18.39 -6.90 -6.40
CA GLY A 117 -19.77 -6.65 -6.78
C GLY A 117 -20.61 -5.92 -5.72
N VAL A 118 -20.00 -5.42 -4.65
CA VAL A 118 -20.67 -4.66 -3.58
C VAL A 118 -20.79 -3.19 -3.98
N ASN A 119 -22.01 -2.65 -3.88
CA ASN A 119 -22.26 -1.23 -4.11
C ASN A 119 -21.95 -0.40 -2.87
N PHE A 120 -21.24 0.70 -3.05
CA PHE A 120 -20.85 1.58 -1.95
C PHE A 120 -20.78 3.05 -2.36
N ARG A 121 -20.78 3.93 -1.36
CA ARG A 121 -20.49 5.37 -1.50
C ARG A 121 -19.36 5.73 -0.55
N VAL A 122 -18.64 6.80 -0.86
CA VAL A 122 -17.69 7.43 0.07
C VAL A 122 -18.29 8.74 0.52
N ARG A 123 -18.59 8.86 1.81
CA ARG A 123 -18.96 10.12 2.43
C ARG A 123 -17.69 10.80 2.94
N PHE A 124 -17.56 12.07 2.61
CA PHE A 124 -16.57 12.97 3.14
C PHE A 124 -17.19 13.86 4.20
N ASP A 125 -16.44 14.16 5.26
CA ASP A 125 -16.83 15.08 6.32
C ASP A 125 -15.62 15.98 6.65
N ASN A 126 -15.85 17.29 6.73
CA ASN A 126 -14.81 18.26 7.04
C ASN A 126 -15.08 18.87 8.41
N LEU A 127 -14.03 19.01 9.23
CA LEU A 127 -14.13 19.62 10.56
C LEU A 127 -14.57 21.10 10.53
N ARG A 128 -14.42 21.76 9.37
CA ARG A 128 -14.82 23.14 9.12
C ARG A 128 -15.30 23.30 7.68
N TYR A 129 -15.90 24.44 7.39
CA TYR A 129 -16.27 24.78 6.01
C TYR A 129 -15.01 25.06 5.18
N GLU A 130 -14.77 24.25 4.16
CA GLU A 130 -13.63 24.40 3.25
C GLU A 130 -14.09 25.08 1.95
N TYR A 131 -13.44 26.19 1.58
CA TYR A 131 -13.80 26.95 0.38
C TYR A 131 -13.11 26.37 -0.87
N GLU A 132 -11.97 25.72 -0.67
CA GLU A 132 -11.23 25.02 -1.70
C GLU A 132 -12.01 23.80 -2.20
N PRO A 133 -11.79 23.36 -3.46
CA PRO A 133 -12.45 22.17 -3.99
C PRO A 133 -12.06 20.89 -3.23
N LEU A 134 -13.04 20.00 -3.01
CA LEU A 134 -12.76 18.63 -2.58
C LEU A 134 -12.46 17.78 -3.81
N VAL A 135 -11.25 17.24 -3.88
CA VAL A 135 -10.81 16.33 -4.95
C VAL A 135 -10.34 15.03 -4.32
N ALA A 136 -10.92 13.92 -4.76
CA ALA A 136 -10.49 12.59 -4.31
C ALA A 136 -10.47 11.60 -5.46
N TYR A 137 -9.61 10.59 -5.33
CA TYR A 137 -9.56 9.44 -6.25
C TYR A 137 -9.89 8.17 -5.48
N HIS A 138 -10.61 7.26 -6.15
CA HIS A 138 -11.17 6.05 -5.56
C HIS A 138 -10.73 4.84 -6.37
N ALA A 139 -10.12 3.84 -5.71
CA ALA A 139 -9.72 2.58 -6.32
C ALA A 139 -10.33 1.41 -5.54
N PHE A 140 -11.01 0.52 -6.24
CA PHE A 140 -11.89 -0.52 -5.70
C PHE A 140 -12.26 -1.58 -6.76
#